data_AF-A0A0S8F2L7-F1
#
_entry.id   AF-A0A0S8F2L7-F1
#
_cell.length_a   1.000
_cell.length_b   1.000
_cell.length_c   1.000
_cell.angle_alpha   90.00
_cell.angle_beta   90.00
_cell.angle_gamma   90.00
#
_symmetry.space_group_name_H-M   'P 1'
#
loop_
_entity.id
_entity.type
_entity.pdbx_description
1 polymer ?
#
loop_
_entity_poly.entity_id
_entity_poly.type
_entity_poly.pdbx_seq_one_letter_code
_entity_poly.pdbx_strand_id
1 'polypeptide(L)' 'YYNELKRWADTTNTTVFFFEAFDEPWKGDPDNPLGAEKHWGLFTVDRMPKQAMQADRK' A
#
# COMPACT_ATOMS: atom_id res chain seq x y z
N TYR A 1 -3.77 7.47 6.69
CA TYR A 1 -3.58 7.61 5.23
C TYR A 1 -4.52 6.74 4.40
N TYR A 2 -4.25 5.44 4.18
CA TYR A 2 -5.07 4.60 3.27
C TYR A 2 -6.58 4.69 3.55
N ASN A 3 -7.00 4.47 4.81
CA ASN A 3 -8.41 4.51 5.21
C ASN A 3 -9.07 5.88 5.01
N GLU A 4 -8.32 6.97 5.18
CA GLU A 4 -8.83 8.33 5.00
C GLU A 4 -9.04 8.63 3.51
N LEU A 5 -8.08 8.27 2.65
CA LEU A 5 -8.18 8.41 1.20
C LEU A 5 -9.33 7.55 0.65
N LYS A 6 -9.45 6.29 1.11
CA LYS A 6 -10.56 5.41 0.75
C LYS A 6 -11.91 6.03 1.12
N ARG A 7 -12.05 6.49 2.37
CA ARG A 7 -13.30 7.11 2.85
C ARG A 7 -13.66 8.37 2.04
N TRP A 8 -12.69 9.21 1.73
CA TRP A 8 -12.90 10.38 0.89
C TRP A 8 -13.33 10.00 -0.53
N ALA A 9 -12.67 9.00 -1.14
CA ALA A 9 -13.01 8.51 -2.47
C ALA A 9 -14.44 7.97 -2.52
N ASP A 10 -14.83 7.16 -1.52
CA ASP A 10 -16.18 6.62 -1.36
C ASP A 10 -17.22 7.74 -1.19
N THR A 11 -16.92 8.76 -0.37
CA THR A 11 -17.84 9.87 -0.08
C THR A 11 -18.05 10.79 -1.28
N THR A 12 -17.03 10.96 -2.11
CA THR A 12 -17.07 11.85 -3.29
C THR A 12 -17.43 11.12 -4.59
N ASN A 13 -17.65 9.81 -4.53
CA ASN A 13 -17.85 8.95 -5.69
C ASN A 13 -16.70 9.08 -6.72
N THR A 14 -15.47 9.18 -6.21
CA THR A 14 -14.25 9.33 -7.02
C THR A 14 -13.53 8.00 -7.14
N THR A 15 -13.21 7.57 -8.35
CA THR A 15 -12.34 6.40 -8.57
C THR A 15 -10.89 6.75 -8.25
N VAL A 16 -10.26 5.99 -7.36
CA VAL A 16 -8.85 6.16 -6.97
C VAL A 16 -8.08 4.87 -7.24
N PHE A 17 -6.97 4.99 -7.96
CA PHE A 17 -5.97 3.92 -8.07
C PHE A 17 -4.94 4.11 -6.96
N PHE A 18 -5.06 3.31 -5.89
CA PHE A 18 -4.13 3.39 -4.77
C PHE A 18 -2.77 2.78 -5.16
N PHE A 19 -1.71 3.53 -4.90
CA PHE A 19 -0.34 3.09 -5.12
C PHE A 19 0.25 2.55 -3.81
N GLU A 20 0.56 1.26 -3.66
CA GLU A 20 0.39 0.17 -4.61
C GLU A 20 -0.01 -1.16 -3.93
N ALA A 21 -0.21 -2.21 -4.71
CA ALA A 21 -0.66 -3.49 -4.19
C ALA A 21 0.40 -4.19 -3.34
N PHE A 22 1.62 -4.36 -3.86
CA PHE A 22 2.68 -5.14 -3.23
C PHE A 22 3.96 -4.31 -3.09
N ASP A 23 4.76 -4.64 -2.07
CA ASP A 23 6.12 -4.13 -1.99
C ASP A 23 6.95 -4.56 -3.20
N GLU A 24 7.79 -3.64 -3.68
CA GLU A 24 8.66 -3.83 -4.86
C GLU A 24 10.15 -3.67 -4.46
N PRO A 25 10.83 -4.73 -3.99
CA PRO A 25 12.21 -4.62 -3.48
C PRO A 25 13.24 -4.15 -4.50
N TRP A 26 12.93 -4.29 -5.79
CA TRP A 26 13.79 -3.91 -6.90
C TRP A 26 13.77 -2.40 -7.19
N LYS A 27 12.85 -1.64 -6.60
CA LYS A 27 12.64 -0.22 -6.91
C LYS A 27 13.59 0.69 -6.16
N GLY A 28 14.02 1.77 -6.82
CA GLY A 28 14.96 2.75 -6.27
C GLY A 28 16.40 2.23 -6.17
N ASP A 29 17.13 2.74 -5.19
CA ASP A 29 18.53 2.40 -4.94
C ASP A 29 18.69 0.92 -4.50
N PRO A 30 19.47 0.10 -5.24
CA PRO A 30 19.74 -1.30 -4.86
C PRO A 30 20.45 -1.44 -3.51
N ASP A 31 21.27 -0.47 -3.12
CA ASP A 31 22.10 -0.52 -1.90
C ASP A 31 21.38 0.05 -0.66
N ASN A 32 20.13 0.52 -0.83
CA ASN A 32 19.30 1.03 0.27
C ASN A 32 18.05 0.16 0.48
N PRO A 33 18.13 -0.92 1.27
CA PRO A 33 16.98 -1.81 1.51
C PRO A 33 15.83 -1.14 2.28
N LEU A 34 16.10 -0.03 2.98
CA LEU A 34 15.10 0.74 3.73
C LEU A 34 14.53 1.92 2.92
N GLY A 35 14.89 2.04 1.65
CA GLY A 35 14.35 3.08 0.76
C GLY A 35 12.84 2.95 0.63
N ALA A 36 12.12 4.06 0.87
CA ALA A 36 10.65 4.07 0.94
C ALA A 36 9.97 3.50 -0.32
N GLU A 37 10.57 3.67 -1.50
CA GLU A 37 10.04 3.14 -2.77
C GLU A 37 9.79 1.63 -2.73
N LYS A 38 10.57 0.89 -1.95
CA LYS A 38 10.44 -0.57 -1.82
C LYS A 38 9.26 -1.01 -0.95
N HIS A 39 8.58 -0.09 -0.24
CA HIS A 39 7.71 -0.40 0.90
C HIS A 39 6.29 0.20 0.81
N TRP A 40 5.84 0.64 -0.37
CA TRP A 40 4.51 1.26 -0.57
C TRP A 40 3.34 0.27 -0.65
N GLY A 41 3.61 -1.03 -0.76
CA GLY A 41 2.58 -2.05 -0.91
C GLY A 41 1.61 -2.08 0.27
N LEU A 42 0.33 -2.27 0.00
CA LEU A 42 -0.66 -2.68 1.01
C LEU A 42 -0.41 -4.10 1.53
N PHE A 43 0.29 -4.90 0.73
CA PHE A 43 0.74 -6.24 1.04
C PHE A 43 2.27 -6.33 0.93
N THR A 44 2.87 -7.26 1.67
CA THR A 44 4.29 -7.62 1.49
C THR A 44 4.50 -8.34 0.15
N VAL A 45 5.76 -8.55 -0.24
CA VAL A 45 6.14 -9.33 -1.43
C VAL A 45 5.49 -10.73 -1.43
N ASP A 46 5.43 -11.36 -0.26
CA ASP A 46 4.80 -12.67 -0.04
C ASP A 46 3.27 -12.60 0.11
N ARG A 47 2.67 -11.46 -0.25
CA ARG A 47 1.22 -11.20 -0.23
C ARG A 47 0.60 -11.25 1.17
N MET A 48 1.41 -11.06 2.21
CA MET A 48 0.89 -10.94 3.57
C MET A 48 0.32 -9.54 3.80
N PRO A 49 -0.86 -9.40 4.44
CA PRO A 49 -1.49 -8.10 4.65
C PRO A 49 -0.68 -7.26 5.64
N LYS A 50 -0.39 -6.01 5.29
CA LYS A 50 0.12 -5.03 6.26
C LYS A 50 -1.02 -4.49 7.13
N GLN A 51 -0.67 -3.70 8.14
CA GLN A 51 -1.61 -3.18 9.15
C GLN A 51 -2.91 -2.60 8.55
N ALA A 52 -2.81 -1.85 7.45
CA ALA A 52 -3.98 -1.27 6.79
C ALA A 52 -4.98 -2.32 6.27
N MET A 53 -4.51 -3.52 5.89
CA MET A 53 -5.31 -4.61 5.33
C MET A 53 -5.65 -5.70 6.37
N GLN A 54 -5.13 -5.62 7.60
CA GLN A 54 -5.37 -6.64 8.64
C GLN A 54 -6.75 -6.49 9.31
N ALA A 55 -7.28 -5.27 9.39
CA ALA A 55 -8.57 -4.98 10.03
C ALA A 55 -9.79 -5.46 9.20
N ASP A 56 -9.59 -5.79 7.91
CA ASP A 56 -10.65 -6.27 7.02
C ASP A 56 -10.93 -7.78 7.15
N ARG A 57 -10.24 -8.48 8.05
CA ARG A 57 -10.55 -9.87 8.39
C ARG A 57 -11.75 -9.92 9.35
N LYS A 58 -12.96 -9.93 8.77
CA LYS A 58 -14.16 -10.45 9.45
C LYS A 58 -14.18 -11.97 9.45
#